data_AF-A0A0K0Y5U3-F1
#
_entry.id   AF-A0A0K0Y5U3-F1
#
_cell.length_a   1.000
_cell.length_b   1.000
_cell.length_c   1.000
_cell.angle_alpha   90.00
_cell.angle_beta   90.00
_cell.angle_gamma   90.00
#
_symmetry.space_group_name_H-M   'P 1'
#
loop_
_entity.id
_entity.type
_entity.pdbx_description
1 polymer ?
#
loop_
_entity_poly.entity_id
_entity_poly.type
_entity_poly.pdbx_seq_one_letter_code
_entity_poly.pdbx_strand_id
1 'polypeptide(L)'
;MTQVQQIEVVEEVSAQLRETGAGAFLNHLRFTAMQCRTKPQTELFQACALLQVSRSDCQAAHSEALMRCLGQALGQPARLLAPGTAEMTFDERWLVQVGTACADGDDLSLAFLLRSRVAHENRRLITFLIRRIADCFSLN
;
A
#
# COMPACT_ATOMS: atom_id res chain seq x y z
N MET A 1 20.86 13.56 24.94
CA MET A 1 20.18 14.59 24.13
C MET A 1 19.78 14.04 22.75
N THR A 2 19.30 12.79 22.67
CA THR A 2 19.15 12.07 21.38
C THR A 2 17.70 11.70 21.06
N GLN A 3 16.77 11.80 22.02
CA GLN A 3 15.35 11.49 21.81
C GLN A 3 14.52 12.66 21.27
N VAL A 4 14.89 13.91 21.56
CA VAL A 4 14.08 15.09 21.17
C VAL A 4 14.17 15.35 19.67
N GLN A 5 15.37 15.25 19.07
CA GLN A 5 15.56 15.39 17.62
C GLN A 5 14.89 14.28 16.79
N GLN A 6 14.62 13.12 17.38
CA GLN A 6 14.01 12.00 16.66
C GLN A 6 12.48 12.15 16.55
N ILE A 7 11.86 12.94 17.42
CA ILE A 7 10.40 13.17 17.43
C ILE A 7 10.05 14.29 16.43
N GLU A 8 10.79 15.40 16.41
CA GLU A 8 10.55 16.53 15.50
C GLU A 8 10.68 16.12 14.02
N VAL A 9 11.69 15.29 13.69
CA VAL A 9 11.90 14.80 12.31
C VAL A 9 10.76 13.88 11.84
N VAL A 10 10.14 13.13 12.74
CA VAL A 10 9.00 12.26 12.40
C VAL A 10 7.73 13.09 12.15
N GLU A 11 7.58 14.21 12.84
CA GLU A 11 6.42 15.11 12.73
C GLU A 11 6.46 15.95 11.44
N GLU A 12 7.64 16.45 11.04
CA GLU A 12 7.80 17.15 9.76
C GLU A 12 7.61 16.23 8.54
N VAL A 13 8.15 15.01 8.57
CA VAL A 13 7.99 14.02 7.48
C VAL A 13 6.52 13.63 7.28
N SER A 14 5.75 13.54 8.37
CA SER A 14 4.32 13.22 8.31
C SER A 14 3.45 14.40 7.87
N ALA A 15 3.88 15.64 8.06
CA ALA A 15 3.26 16.82 7.45
C ALA A 15 3.55 16.89 5.94
N GLN A 16 4.80 16.74 5.54
CA GLN A 16 5.21 16.77 4.12
C GLN A 16 4.49 15.68 3.30
N LEU A 17 4.36 14.48 3.85
CA LEU A 17 3.66 13.38 3.18
C LEU A 17 2.18 13.70 2.91
N ARG A 18 1.50 14.51 3.72
CA ARG A 18 0.07 14.82 3.53
C ARG A 18 -0.21 15.60 2.25
N GLU A 19 0.77 16.34 1.75
CA GLU A 19 0.65 17.19 0.56
C GLU A 19 1.32 16.58 -0.68
N THR A 20 2.03 15.45 -0.52
CA THR A 20 2.70 14.76 -1.63
C THR A 20 1.80 13.68 -2.24
N GLY A 21 2.11 13.23 -3.45
CA GLY A 21 1.37 12.12 -4.05
C GLY A 21 1.51 10.81 -3.28
N ALA A 22 2.56 10.67 -2.43
CA ALA A 22 2.67 9.55 -1.49
C ALA A 22 1.59 9.58 -0.40
N GLY A 23 1.19 10.75 0.11
CA GLY A 23 0.05 10.87 1.02
C GLY A 23 -1.28 10.60 0.33
N ALA A 24 -1.45 11.07 -0.90
CA ALA A 24 -2.64 10.77 -1.70
C ALA A 24 -2.79 9.26 -1.94
N PHE A 25 -1.68 8.58 -2.30
CA PHE A 25 -1.62 7.13 -2.43
C PHE A 25 -1.98 6.41 -1.12
N LEU A 26 -1.37 6.80 0.00
CA LEU A 26 -1.67 6.17 1.30
C LEU A 26 -3.13 6.39 1.71
N ASN A 27 -3.65 7.61 1.56
CA ASN A 27 -5.04 7.90 1.91
C ASN A 27 -6.01 7.11 1.03
N HIS A 28 -5.72 6.95 -0.26
CA HIS A 28 -6.49 6.10 -1.15
C HIS A 28 -6.54 4.64 -0.66
N LEU A 29 -5.41 4.09 -0.25
CA LEU A 29 -5.36 2.75 0.34
C LEU A 29 -6.14 2.66 1.65
N ARG A 30 -6.03 3.67 2.53
CA ARG A 30 -6.80 3.74 3.79
C ARG A 30 -8.30 3.79 3.53
N PHE A 31 -8.76 4.60 2.58
CA PHE A 31 -10.17 4.66 2.18
C PHE A 31 -10.65 3.33 1.61
N THR A 32 -9.87 2.74 0.70
CA THR A 32 -10.21 1.45 0.08
C THR A 32 -10.29 0.34 1.12
N ALA A 33 -9.34 0.30 2.07
CA ALA A 33 -9.34 -0.67 3.17
C ALA A 33 -10.59 -0.52 4.04
N MET A 34 -10.98 0.72 4.35
CA MET A 34 -12.19 1.01 5.11
C MET A 34 -13.45 0.51 4.38
N GLN A 35 -13.56 0.75 3.07
CA GLN A 35 -14.66 0.26 2.24
C GLN A 35 -14.71 -1.27 2.13
N CYS A 36 -13.56 -1.94 2.24
CA CYS A 36 -13.48 -3.39 2.20
C CYS A 36 -13.89 -4.08 3.51
N ARG A 37 -13.99 -3.37 4.64
CA ARG A 37 -14.32 -3.97 5.96
C ARG A 37 -15.68 -4.66 6.00
N THR A 38 -16.61 -4.24 5.14
CA THR A 38 -17.96 -4.81 5.03
C THR A 38 -18.06 -5.88 3.95
N LYS A 39 -16.98 -6.14 3.20
CA LYS A 39 -16.94 -7.11 2.11
C LYS A 39 -16.36 -8.44 2.63
N PRO A 40 -16.89 -9.60 2.20
CA PRO A 40 -16.33 -10.88 2.59
C PRO A 40 -14.87 -10.98 2.13
N GLN A 41 -14.00 -11.47 3.01
CA GLN A 41 -12.61 -11.80 2.67
C GLN A 41 -12.65 -12.83 1.55
N THR A 42 -12.03 -12.53 0.42
CA THR A 42 -12.11 -13.37 -0.78
C THR A 42 -10.77 -14.00 -1.04
N GLU A 43 -10.79 -15.31 -1.31
CA GLU A 43 -9.67 -16.10 -1.77
C GLU A 43 -8.91 -15.37 -2.89
N LEU A 44 -7.58 -15.34 -2.77
CA LEU A 44 -6.61 -14.64 -3.62
C LEU A 44 -6.91 -14.75 -5.13
N PHE A 45 -7.45 -15.89 -5.56
CA PHE A 45 -7.76 -16.20 -6.97
C PHE A 45 -9.02 -15.52 -7.51
N GLN A 46 -10.05 -15.30 -6.68
CA GLN A 46 -11.26 -14.59 -7.11
C GLN A 46 -11.01 -13.08 -7.27
N ALA A 47 -10.10 -12.51 -6.47
CA ALA A 47 -9.67 -11.12 -6.62
C ALA A 47 -9.00 -10.88 -7.99
N CYS A 48 -8.24 -11.85 -8.49
CA CYS A 48 -7.61 -11.78 -9.81
C CYS A 48 -8.63 -11.93 -10.96
N ALA A 49 -9.66 -12.77 -10.80
CA ALA A 49 -10.73 -12.93 -11.79
C ALA A 49 -11.57 -11.66 -11.99
N LEU A 50 -11.75 -10.87 -10.93
CA LEU A 50 -12.45 -9.58 -10.98
C LEU A 50 -11.71 -8.53 -11.84
N LEU A 51 -10.38 -8.62 -11.96
CA LEU A 51 -9.58 -7.68 -12.75
C LEU A 51 -9.67 -7.89 -14.27
N GLN A 52 -10.13 -9.06 -14.73
CA GLN A 52 -10.32 -9.33 -16.17
C GLN A 52 -11.59 -8.69 -16.75
N VAL A 53 -12.56 -8.32 -15.92
CA VAL A 53 -13.93 -7.98 -16.37
C VAL A 53 -14.19 -6.47 -16.45
N SER A 54 -13.53 -5.64 -15.64
CA SER A 54 -13.84 -4.20 -15.57
C SER A 54 -12.71 -3.33 -16.12
N ARG A 55 -12.85 -2.89 -17.38
CA ARG A 55 -11.91 -1.94 -18.01
C ARG A 55 -12.11 -0.49 -17.57
N SER A 56 -13.20 -0.17 -16.86
CA SER A 56 -13.60 1.22 -16.59
C SER A 56 -13.15 1.82 -15.26
N ASP A 57 -12.60 1.07 -14.29
CA ASP A 57 -12.07 1.65 -13.03
C ASP A 57 -10.88 0.84 -12.50
N CYS A 58 -9.85 0.74 -13.35
CA CYS A 58 -8.63 -0.04 -13.13
C CYS A 58 -8.01 0.23 -11.73
N GLN A 59 -7.91 1.49 -11.30
CA GLN A 59 -7.31 1.85 -10.01
C GLN A 59 -8.12 1.30 -8.81
N ALA A 60 -9.44 1.47 -8.80
CA ALA A 60 -10.30 1.04 -7.70
C ALA A 60 -10.32 -0.49 -7.57
N ALA A 61 -10.42 -1.20 -8.70
CA ALA A 61 -10.43 -2.67 -8.72
C ALA A 61 -9.10 -3.26 -8.21
N HIS A 62 -7.95 -2.72 -8.65
CA HIS A 62 -6.64 -3.15 -8.15
C HIS A 62 -6.45 -2.85 -6.66
N SER A 63 -6.90 -1.68 -6.20
CA SER A 63 -6.80 -1.28 -4.79
C SER A 63 -7.66 -2.17 -3.90
N GLU A 64 -8.88 -2.48 -4.32
CA GLU A 64 -9.76 -3.40 -3.61
C GLU A 64 -9.18 -4.81 -3.56
N ALA A 65 -8.68 -5.32 -4.69
CA ALA A 65 -8.01 -6.62 -4.73
C ALA A 65 -6.83 -6.66 -3.76
N LEU A 66 -5.99 -5.63 -3.75
CA LEU A 66 -4.87 -5.51 -2.83
C LEU A 66 -5.34 -5.54 -1.37
N MET A 67 -6.29 -4.70 -0.99
CA MET A 67 -6.76 -4.63 0.41
C MET A 67 -7.41 -5.92 0.90
N ARG A 68 -8.10 -6.66 0.02
CA ARG A 68 -8.73 -7.94 0.37
C ARG A 68 -7.71 -9.08 0.53
N CYS A 69 -6.62 -9.06 -0.22
CA CYS A 69 -5.59 -10.11 -0.16
C CYS A 69 -4.37 -9.76 0.71
N LEU A 70 -4.20 -8.50 1.12
CA LEU A 70 -3.00 -8.04 1.83
C LEU A 70 -2.77 -8.81 3.13
N GLY A 71 -3.82 -9.04 3.92
CA GLY A 71 -3.69 -9.80 5.18
C GLY A 71 -3.17 -11.23 4.97
N GLN A 72 -3.63 -11.90 3.90
CA GLN A 72 -3.14 -13.23 3.53
C GLN A 72 -1.69 -13.17 3.05
N ALA A 73 -1.34 -12.17 2.22
CA ALA A 73 0.00 -12.00 1.69
C ALA A 73 1.05 -11.72 2.78
N LEU A 74 0.66 -11.01 3.85
CA LEU A 74 1.48 -10.70 5.01
C LEU A 74 1.46 -11.80 6.10
N GLY A 75 0.57 -12.80 5.98
CA GLY A 75 0.33 -13.81 7.02
C GLY A 75 -0.38 -13.29 8.27
N GLN A 76 -0.76 -12.01 8.31
CA GLN A 76 -1.50 -11.37 9.39
C GLN A 76 -2.28 -10.15 8.86
N PRO A 77 -3.37 -9.72 9.52
CA PRO A 77 -4.09 -8.52 9.13
C PRO A 77 -3.18 -7.28 9.10
N ALA A 78 -3.21 -6.53 8.00
CA ALA A 78 -2.50 -5.25 7.91
C ALA A 78 -3.16 -4.20 8.83
N ARG A 79 -2.35 -3.50 9.61
CA ARG A 79 -2.77 -2.42 10.50
C ARG A 79 -2.72 -1.09 9.75
N LEU A 80 -3.88 -0.66 9.25
CA LEU A 80 -4.06 0.63 8.58
C LEU A 80 -4.85 1.60 9.49
N LEU A 81 -4.42 2.85 9.55
CA LEU A 81 -5.07 3.93 10.29
C LEU A 81 -6.20 4.55 9.46
N ALA A 82 -6.97 5.45 10.09
CA ALA A 82 -8.02 6.19 9.39
C ALA A 82 -7.40 7.16 8.36
N PRO A 83 -8.07 7.43 7.22
CA PRO A 83 -7.64 8.46 6.28
C PRO A 83 -7.40 9.81 6.95
N GLY A 84 -6.40 10.55 6.48
CA GLY A 84 -6.02 11.85 7.05
C GLY A 84 -5.22 11.78 8.36
N THR A 85 -4.99 10.59 8.93
CA THR A 85 -4.15 10.43 10.12
C THR A 85 -2.69 10.78 9.79
N ALA A 86 -2.08 11.65 10.59
CA ALA A 86 -0.69 12.10 10.38
C ALA A 86 0.32 10.96 10.59
N GLU A 87 0.10 10.13 11.60
CA GLU A 87 0.95 9.00 11.90
C GLU A 87 0.86 7.91 10.83
N MET A 88 1.88 7.05 10.79
CA MET A 88 1.90 5.87 9.95
C MET A 88 2.29 4.65 10.77
N THR A 89 1.58 3.54 10.55
CA THR A 89 2.02 2.24 11.05
C THR A 89 3.22 1.73 10.27
N PHE A 90 3.84 0.66 10.76
CA PHE A 90 4.89 -0.04 10.03
C PHE A 90 4.39 -0.60 8.68
N ASP A 91 3.15 -1.09 8.62
CA ASP A 91 2.54 -1.60 7.38
C ASP A 91 2.32 -0.49 6.37
N GLU A 92 1.90 0.69 6.82
CA GLU A 92 1.69 1.86 5.98
C GLU A 92 3.00 2.42 5.43
N ARG A 93 4.05 2.48 6.25
CA ARG A 93 5.39 2.89 5.78
C ARG A 93 5.91 1.93 4.73
N TRP A 94 5.73 0.63 4.96
CA TRP A 94 6.10 -0.39 4.00
C TRP A 94 5.33 -0.24 2.68
N LEU A 95 4.01 -0.02 2.71
CA LEU A 95 3.21 0.19 1.50
C LEU A 95 3.69 1.41 0.70
N VAL A 96 3.96 2.53 1.37
CA VAL A 96 4.47 3.75 0.71
C VAL A 96 5.83 3.48 0.08
N GLN A 97 6.76 2.86 0.81
CA GLN A 97 8.09 2.54 0.28
C GLN A 97 8.04 1.58 -0.92
N VAL A 98 7.16 0.57 -0.89
CA VAL A 98 6.97 -0.34 -2.03
C VAL A 98 6.37 0.40 -3.22
N GLY A 99 5.41 1.29 -2.99
CA GLY A 99 4.84 2.16 -4.02
C GLY A 99 5.89 3.06 -4.67
N THR A 100 6.68 3.77 -3.86
CA THR A 100 7.77 4.64 -4.34
C THR A 100 8.82 3.85 -5.12
N ALA A 101 9.29 2.71 -4.61
CA ALA A 101 10.23 1.85 -5.33
C ALA A 101 9.65 1.35 -6.68
N CYS A 102 8.35 1.08 -6.75
CA CYS A 102 7.68 0.75 -8.00
C CYS A 102 7.69 1.93 -9.00
N ALA A 103 7.42 3.15 -8.53
CA ALA A 103 7.40 4.37 -9.36
C ALA A 103 8.81 4.77 -9.85
N ASP A 104 9.82 4.60 -9.00
CA ASP A 104 11.22 4.86 -9.31
C ASP A 104 11.87 3.80 -10.21
N GLY A 105 11.23 2.64 -10.37
CA GLY A 105 11.84 1.50 -11.05
C GLY A 105 13.00 0.87 -10.26
N ASP A 106 13.08 1.11 -8.95
CA ASP A 106 14.10 0.54 -8.07
C ASP A 106 13.74 -0.92 -7.72
N ASP A 107 14.04 -1.82 -8.66
CA ASP A 107 13.74 -3.25 -8.53
C ASP A 107 14.52 -3.91 -7.37
N LEU A 108 15.67 -3.37 -6.96
CA LEU A 108 16.46 -3.90 -5.84
C LEU A 108 15.78 -3.60 -4.50
N SER A 109 15.40 -2.34 -4.28
CA SER A 109 14.63 -1.95 -3.09
C SER A 109 13.28 -2.65 -3.06
N LEU A 110 12.59 -2.74 -4.19
CA LEU A 110 11.33 -3.47 -4.32
C LEU A 110 11.48 -4.95 -3.92
N ALA A 111 12.50 -5.64 -4.44
CA ALA A 111 12.76 -7.04 -4.11
C ALA A 111 13.13 -7.24 -2.62
N PHE A 112 13.86 -6.29 -2.02
CA PHE A 112 14.17 -6.30 -0.59
C PHE A 112 12.91 -6.11 0.26
N LEU A 113 12.10 -5.09 -0.03
CA LEU A 113 10.87 -4.78 0.69
C LEU A 113 9.84 -5.90 0.60
N LEU A 114 9.67 -6.54 -0.57
CA LEU A 114 8.75 -7.67 -0.70
C LEU A 114 9.24 -8.90 0.08
N ARG A 115 10.55 -9.18 0.08
CA ARG A 115 11.12 -10.30 0.85
C ARG A 115 10.95 -10.13 2.35
N SER A 116 10.93 -8.90 2.86
CA SER A 116 10.84 -8.66 4.30
C SER A 116 9.45 -8.97 4.88
N ARG A 117 8.39 -8.99 4.07
CA ARG A 117 7.01 -9.13 4.58
C ARG A 117 6.07 -10.05 3.80
N VAL A 118 6.36 -10.34 2.53
CA VAL A 118 5.45 -11.08 1.66
C VAL A 118 5.99 -12.48 1.39
N ALA A 119 5.15 -13.49 1.65
CA ALA A 119 5.44 -14.89 1.32
C ALA A 119 5.78 -15.04 -0.16
N HIS A 120 6.72 -15.94 -0.50
CA HIS A 120 7.30 -16.03 -1.84
C HIS A 120 6.25 -16.17 -2.94
N GLU A 121 5.24 -17.01 -2.73
CA GLU A 121 4.13 -17.28 -3.65
C GLU A 121 3.28 -16.03 -3.97
N ASN A 122 3.20 -15.07 -3.06
CA ASN A 122 2.34 -13.89 -3.20
C ASN A 122 3.08 -12.68 -3.78
N ARG A 123 4.42 -12.69 -3.84
CA ARG A 123 5.22 -11.53 -4.22
C ARG A 123 4.84 -11.00 -5.58
N ARG A 124 4.73 -11.87 -6.59
CA ARG A 124 4.38 -11.47 -7.96
C ARG A 124 3.03 -10.75 -8.04
N LEU A 125 2.02 -11.27 -7.34
CA LEU A 125 0.69 -10.66 -7.31
C LEU A 125 0.73 -9.28 -6.62
N ILE A 126 1.36 -9.21 -5.44
CA ILE A 126 1.48 -7.97 -4.68
C ILE A 126 2.24 -6.91 -5.47
N THR A 127 3.35 -7.27 -6.11
CA THR A 127 4.09 -6.37 -7.01
C THR A 127 3.19 -5.84 -8.11
N PHE A 128 2.45 -6.72 -8.79
CA PHE A 128 1.57 -6.32 -9.89
C PHE A 128 0.49 -5.33 -9.43
N LEU A 129 -0.20 -5.64 -8.33
CA LEU A 129 -1.25 -4.77 -7.79
C LEU A 129 -0.72 -3.41 -7.36
N ILE A 130 0.37 -3.39 -6.58
CA ILE A 130 0.93 -2.13 -6.09
C ILE A 130 1.46 -1.28 -7.24
N ARG A 131 2.16 -1.88 -8.22
CA ARG A 131 2.65 -1.13 -9.39
C ARG A 131 1.49 -0.49 -10.17
N ARG A 132 0.41 -1.23 -10.43
CA ARG A 132 -0.79 -0.68 -11.11
C ARG A 132 -1.45 0.47 -10.35
N ILE A 133 -1.45 0.42 -9.03
CA ILE A 133 -2.00 1.50 -8.20
C ILE A 133 -1.04 2.68 -8.20
N ALA A 134 0.27 2.45 -8.00
CA ALA A 134 1.32 3.46 -7.96
C ALA A 134 1.39 4.28 -9.27
N ASP A 135 1.20 3.64 -10.43
CA ASP A 135 1.14 4.30 -11.74
C ASP A 135 0.05 5.41 -11.81
N CYS A 136 -0.91 5.41 -10.89
CA CYS A 136 -1.99 6.40 -10.81
C CYS A 136 -1.68 7.59 -9.87
N PHE A 137 -0.50 7.63 -9.24
CA PHE A 137 -0.11 8.67 -8.29
C PHE A 137 1.29 9.22 -8.61
N SER A 138 1.51 10.50 -8.33
CA SER A 138 2.83 11.13 -8.41
C SER A 138 3.63 10.87 -7.13
N LEU A 139 4.26 9.70 -7.03
CA LEU A 139 5.02 9.30 -5.84
C LEU A 139 6.43 9.92 -5.73
N ASN A 140 6.83 10.69 -6.75
CA ASN A 140 8.15 11.31 -6.92
C ASN A 140 8.04 12.83 -6.96
#